data_AF-A0AAW5Q9J6-F1
#
_entry.id   AF-A0AAW5Q9J6-F1
#
_cell.length_a   1.000
_cell.length_b   1.000
_cell.length_c   1.000
_cell.angle_alpha   90.00
_cell.angle_beta   90.00
_cell.angle_gamma   90.00
#
_symmetry.space_group_name_H-M   'P 1'
#
loop_
_entity.id
_entity.type
_entity.pdbx_description
1 polymer ?
#
loop_
_entity_poly.entity_id
_entity_poly.type
_entity_poly.pdbx_seq_one_letter_code
_entity_poly.pdbx_strand_id
1 'polypeptide(L)'
;MQKHEFHNMIVLCANCHGMKGVGPRRLDRKALRQLKVNLGRVNQRYNDTERRILEHFVENGPESLVVLPGSEVLYSYLIKDGVLVEDPEQEGMLVAPVGCDGEIISVTTGYRLTPLGRDLVKKYAENEALED
;
A
#
# COMPACT_ATOMS: atom_id res chain seq x y z
N MET A 1 -26.14 -17.26 -4.25
CA MET A 1 -24.82 -17.29 -4.91
C MET A 1 -23.93 -16.28 -4.19
N GLN A 2 -22.89 -16.72 -3.48
CA GLN A 2 -21.95 -15.76 -2.86
C GLN A 2 -21.04 -15.19 -3.95
N LYS A 3 -20.82 -13.88 -3.93
CA LYS A 3 -19.91 -13.21 -4.86
C LYS A 3 -18.46 -13.64 -4.57
N HIS A 4 -17.72 -14.01 -5.61
CA HIS A 4 -16.30 -14.38 -5.53
C HIS A 4 -15.39 -13.14 -5.44
N GLU A 5 -15.62 -12.32 -4.43
CA GLU A 5 -14.77 -11.16 -4.13
C GLU A 5 -13.51 -11.63 -3.39
N PHE A 6 -12.35 -11.02 -3.68
CA PHE A 6 -11.03 -11.46 -3.20
C PHE A 6 -10.96 -11.67 -1.67
N HIS A 7 -11.62 -10.79 -0.90
CA HIS A 7 -11.66 -10.91 0.57
C HIS A 7 -12.40 -12.16 1.08
N ASN A 8 -13.26 -12.78 0.26
CA ASN A 8 -13.95 -14.03 0.59
C ASN A 8 -13.04 -15.26 0.45
N MET A 9 -11.90 -15.13 -0.24
CA MET A 9 -10.90 -16.18 -0.40
C MET A 9 -9.79 -16.16 0.67
N ILE A 10 -9.82 -15.17 1.57
CA ILE A 10 -8.82 -15.02 2.62
C ILE A 10 -9.12 -16.00 3.75
N VAL A 11 -8.21 -16.97 3.89
CA VAL A 11 -8.21 -17.96 4.97
C VAL A 11 -7.42 -17.41 6.15
N LEU A 12 -8.00 -17.50 7.34
CA LEU A 12 -7.32 -17.12 8.58
C LEU A 12 -6.24 -18.15 8.94
N CYS A 13 -5.14 -17.72 9.56
CA CYS A 13 -4.15 -18.65 10.10
C CYS A 13 -4.79 -19.57 11.15
N ALA A 14 -4.16 -20.73 11.41
CA ALA A 14 -4.70 -21.75 12.32
C ALA A 14 -5.05 -21.20 13.72
N ASN A 15 -4.22 -20.28 14.24
CA ASN A 15 -4.44 -19.65 15.55
C ASN A 15 -5.69 -18.75 15.55
N CYS A 16 -5.81 -17.85 14.58
CA CYS A 16 -7.00 -16.98 14.47
C CYS A 16 -8.27 -17.75 14.13
N HIS A 17 -8.16 -18.83 13.35
CA HIS A 17 -9.28 -19.72 13.04
C HIS A 17 -9.78 -20.45 14.30
N GLY A 18 -8.86 -20.94 15.15
CA GLY A 18 -9.18 -21.59 16.42
C GLY A 18 -9.79 -20.66 17.48
N MET A 19 -9.62 -19.35 17.35
CA MET A 19 -10.22 -18.36 18.26
C MET A 19 -11.68 -18.03 17.91
N LYS A 20 -12.23 -18.51 16.80
CA LYS A 20 -13.64 -18.26 16.42
C LYS A 20 -14.61 -18.71 17.51
N GLY A 21 -15.44 -17.81 18.02
CA GLY A 21 -16.44 -18.14 19.04
C GLY A 21 -17.01 -16.91 19.74
N VAL A 22 -17.73 -17.15 20.84
CA VAL A 22 -18.29 -16.11 21.71
C VAL A 22 -17.68 -16.27 23.10
N GLY A 23 -17.29 -15.17 23.74
CA GLY A 23 -16.73 -15.16 25.09
C GLY A 23 -15.33 -14.56 25.19
N PRO A 24 -14.77 -14.48 26.41
CA PRO A 24 -13.45 -13.90 26.64
C PRO A 24 -12.38 -14.67 25.86
N ARG A 25 -11.47 -13.93 25.21
CA ARG A 25 -10.38 -14.46 24.36
C ARG A 25 -10.86 -15.21 23.11
N ARG A 26 -12.10 -14.99 22.66
CA ARG A 26 -12.62 -15.47 21.36
C ARG A 26 -12.83 -14.31 20.40
N LEU A 27 -12.72 -14.59 19.11
CA LEU A 27 -13.01 -13.66 18.03
C LEU A 27 -14.44 -13.89 17.55
N ASP A 28 -15.27 -12.88 17.74
CA ASP A 28 -16.63 -12.88 17.26
C ASP A 28 -16.68 -12.70 15.73
N ARG A 29 -17.87 -12.85 15.14
CA ARG A 29 -18.03 -12.76 13.68
C ARG A 29 -17.61 -11.38 13.15
N LYS A 30 -17.86 -10.30 13.90
CA LYS A 30 -17.47 -8.94 13.49
C LYS A 30 -15.95 -8.79 13.48
N ALA A 31 -15.27 -9.18 14.57
CA ALA A 31 -13.82 -9.14 14.64
C ALA A 31 -13.17 -10.01 13.57
N LEU A 32 -13.68 -11.21 13.29
CA LEU A 32 -13.15 -12.07 12.22
C LEU A 32 -13.31 -11.45 10.83
N ARG A 33 -14.44 -10.78 10.56
CA ARG A 33 -14.65 -10.06 9.30
C ARG A 33 -13.66 -8.93 9.16
N GLN A 34 -13.46 -8.15 10.22
CA GLN A 34 -12.50 -7.05 10.25
C GLN A 34 -11.07 -7.56 10.03
N LEU A 35 -10.70 -8.65 10.71
CA LEU A 35 -9.37 -9.26 10.59
C LEU A 35 -9.12 -9.76 9.17
N LYS A 36 -10.12 -10.34 8.50
CA LYS A 36 -10.02 -10.76 7.09
C LYS A 36 -9.90 -9.59 6.13
N VAL A 37 -10.67 -8.52 6.33
CA VAL A 37 -10.57 -7.29 5.53
C VAL A 37 -9.17 -6.69 5.69
N ASN A 38 -8.69 -6.59 6.93
CA ASN A 38 -7.36 -6.07 7.23
C ASN A 38 -6.27 -7.00 6.67
N LEU A 39 -6.39 -8.33 6.78
CA LEU A 39 -5.44 -9.26 6.16
C LEU A 39 -5.43 -9.12 4.63
N GLY A 40 -6.57 -8.92 4.00
CA GLY A 40 -6.64 -8.70 2.55
C GLY A 40 -5.95 -7.43 2.10
N ARG A 41 -6.00 -6.40 2.95
CA ARG A 41 -5.40 -5.10 2.69
C ARG A 41 -3.91 -5.08 3.06
N VAL A 42 -3.51 -5.71 4.15
CA VAL A 42 -2.14 -5.65 4.72
C VAL A 42 -1.24 -6.77 4.20
N ASN A 43 -1.75 -7.99 4.00
CA ASN A 43 -0.90 -9.14 3.67
C ASN A 43 -0.77 -9.43 2.17
N GLN A 44 -1.56 -8.82 1.28
CA GLN A 44 -1.49 -9.11 -0.17
C GLN A 44 -1.78 -7.94 -1.13
N ARG A 45 -2.13 -6.73 -0.65
CA ARG A 45 -2.36 -5.60 -1.56
C ARG A 45 -1.06 -4.89 -1.96
N TYR A 46 -0.20 -4.66 -0.98
CA TYR A 46 1.09 -4.01 -1.18
C TYR A 46 2.22 -4.98 -0.84
N ASN A 47 3.18 -5.08 -1.75
CA ASN A 47 4.38 -5.88 -1.56
C ASN A 47 5.36 -5.21 -0.57
N ASP A 48 6.48 -5.86 -0.26
CA ASP A 48 7.45 -5.33 0.71
C ASP A 48 8.05 -3.98 0.27
N THR A 49 8.32 -3.79 -1.02
CA THR A 49 8.79 -2.51 -1.57
C THR A 49 7.78 -1.41 -1.34
N GLU A 50 6.52 -1.66 -1.66
CA GLU A 50 5.43 -0.70 -1.49
C GLU A 50 5.19 -0.36 -0.01
N ARG A 51 5.32 -1.35 0.88
CA ARG A 51 5.26 -1.11 2.32
C ARG A 51 6.39 -0.22 2.83
N ARG A 52 7.63 -0.46 2.38
CA ARG A 52 8.77 0.39 2.74
C ARG A 52 8.62 1.82 2.21
N ILE A 53 8.01 1.98 1.04
CA ILE A 53 7.67 3.31 0.51
C ILE A 53 6.67 4.02 1.45
N LEU A 54 5.63 3.33 1.92
CA LEU A 54 4.69 3.91 2.89
C LEU A 54 5.38 4.24 4.22
N GLU A 55 6.28 3.38 4.71
CA GLU A 55 7.07 3.60 5.92
C GLU A 55 7.96 4.84 5.81
N HIS A 56 8.56 5.10 4.64
CA HIS A 56 9.31 6.35 4.39
C HIS A 56 8.47 7.59 4.68
N PHE A 57 7.20 7.62 4.28
CA PHE A 57 6.32 8.76 4.57
C PHE A 57 5.87 8.84 6.02
N VAL A 58 5.80 7.70 6.73
CA VAL A 58 5.58 7.72 8.19
C VAL A 58 6.77 8.37 8.89
N GLU A 59 7.99 7.99 8.50
CA GLU A 59 9.23 8.44 9.14
C GLU A 59 9.59 9.88 8.81
N ASN A 60 9.39 10.30 7.56
CA ASN A 60 9.80 11.61 7.04
C ASN A 60 8.64 12.61 6.93
N GLY A 61 7.41 12.16 7.20
CA GLY A 61 6.20 12.96 7.16
C GLY A 61 5.42 12.84 5.85
N PRO A 62 4.08 13.03 5.88
CA PRO A 62 3.20 12.78 4.75
C PRO A 62 3.35 13.78 3.58
N GLU A 63 4.02 14.91 3.80
CA GLU A 63 4.34 15.91 2.77
C GLU A 63 5.73 15.72 2.15
N SER A 64 6.48 14.71 2.61
CA SER A 64 7.80 14.41 2.08
C SER A 64 7.74 13.91 0.63
N LEU A 65 8.91 13.80 0.01
CA LEU A 65 9.11 13.23 -1.31
C LEU A 65 9.81 11.88 -1.18
N VAL A 66 9.42 10.91 -2.00
CA VAL A 66 10.21 9.69 -2.20
C VAL A 66 10.72 9.65 -3.64
N VAL A 67 12.02 9.53 -3.82
CA VAL A 67 12.63 9.40 -5.15
C VAL A 67 12.84 7.92 -5.45
N LEU A 68 12.20 7.43 -6.50
CA LEU A 68 12.21 6.01 -6.86
C LEU A 68 12.84 5.81 -8.24
N PRO A 69 13.53 4.68 -8.46
CA PRO A 69 14.03 4.34 -9.78
C PRO A 69 12.88 4.12 -10.77
N GLY A 70 13.14 4.33 -12.06
CA GLY A 70 12.25 4.06 -13.19
C GLY A 70 11.91 2.58 -13.33
N SER A 71 11.13 2.07 -12.37
CA SER A 71 10.80 0.66 -12.16
C SER A 71 9.42 0.55 -11.52
N GLU A 72 8.47 1.33 -12.05
CA GLU A 72 7.10 1.48 -11.54
C GLU A 72 6.39 0.16 -11.29
N VAL A 73 6.72 -0.89 -12.05
CA VAL A 73 6.16 -2.24 -11.85
C VAL A 73 6.33 -2.75 -10.41
N LEU A 74 7.42 -2.35 -9.73
CA LEU A 74 7.72 -2.74 -8.36
C LEU A 74 6.78 -2.11 -7.32
N TYR A 75 6.16 -0.97 -7.67
CA TYR A 75 5.26 -0.21 -6.79
C TYR A 75 3.95 0.19 -7.48
N SER A 76 3.55 -0.60 -8.49
CA SER A 76 2.45 -0.23 -9.38
C SER A 76 1.09 -0.25 -8.69
N TYR A 77 0.91 -0.97 -7.57
CA TYR A 77 -0.37 -0.94 -6.86
C TYR A 77 -0.57 0.39 -6.16
N LEU A 78 0.48 0.99 -5.58
CA LEU A 78 0.37 2.33 -4.99
C LEU A 78 -0.05 3.39 -6.01
N ILE A 79 0.45 3.31 -7.24
CA ILE A 79 0.05 4.21 -8.33
C ILE A 79 -1.37 3.91 -8.79
N LYS A 80 -1.68 2.64 -9.10
CA LYS A 80 -3.01 2.22 -9.59
C LYS A 80 -4.12 2.51 -8.59
N ASP A 81 -3.83 2.39 -7.30
CA ASP A 81 -4.75 2.70 -6.21
C ASP A 81 -4.84 4.21 -5.91
N GLY A 82 -4.06 5.03 -6.61
CA GLY A 82 -4.04 6.48 -6.44
C GLY A 82 -3.49 6.91 -5.09
N VAL A 83 -2.62 6.11 -4.47
CA VAL A 83 -1.91 6.45 -3.23
C VAL A 83 -0.72 7.37 -3.51
N LEU A 84 0.00 7.07 -4.60
CA LEU A 84 1.11 7.89 -5.08
C LEU A 84 0.73 8.63 -6.36
N VAL A 85 1.31 9.80 -6.52
CA VAL A 85 1.34 10.57 -7.76
C VAL A 85 2.76 11.07 -7.99
N GLU A 86 3.17 11.19 -9.25
CA GLU A 86 4.42 11.85 -9.59
C GLU A 86 4.43 13.27 -9.04
N ASP A 87 5.59 13.71 -8.58
CA ASP A 87 5.78 15.07 -8.13
C ASP A 87 5.61 16.06 -9.30
N PRO A 88 4.67 17.01 -9.24
CA PRO A 88 4.44 17.96 -10.32
C PRO A 88 5.65 18.88 -10.57
N GLU A 89 6.52 19.07 -9.56
CA GLU A 89 7.72 19.89 -9.68
C GLU A 89 8.92 19.10 -10.24
N GLN A 90 8.76 17.80 -10.50
CA GLN A 90 9.80 16.89 -10.99
C GLN A 90 11.04 16.87 -10.09
N GLU A 91 10.87 17.13 -8.80
CA GLU A 91 11.92 17.06 -7.80
C GLU A 91 12.49 15.64 -7.74
N GLY A 92 13.82 15.52 -7.80
CA GLY A 92 14.49 14.23 -7.83
C GLY A 92 14.36 13.45 -9.15
N MET A 93 13.77 14.05 -10.19
CA MET A 93 13.73 13.44 -11.52
C MET A 93 15.13 13.46 -12.14
N LEU A 94 15.62 12.28 -12.54
CA LEU A 94 16.83 12.14 -13.35
C LEU A 94 16.44 11.45 -14.64
N VAL A 95 16.91 11.99 -15.76
CA VAL A 95 16.71 11.40 -17.08
C VAL A 95 18.06 11.08 -17.72
N ALA A 96 18.09 10.05 -18.56
CA ALA A 96 19.28 9.67 -19.30
C ALA A 96 18.94 9.38 -20.76
N PRO A 97 19.81 9.77 -21.70
CA PRO A 97 19.71 9.32 -23.08
C PRO A 97 20.07 7.83 -23.16
N VAL A 98 19.32 7.09 -23.97
CA VAL A 98 19.53 5.67 -24.26
C VAL A 98 19.53 5.44 -25.77
N GLY A 99 20.36 4.49 -26.18
CA GLY A 99 20.53 4.16 -27.60
C GLY A 99 21.28 5.23 -28.40
N CYS A 100 21.40 4.99 -29.70
CA CYS A 100 22.04 5.91 -30.64
C CYS A 100 21.11 7.05 -31.10
N ASP A 101 19.79 6.88 -30.87
CA ASP A 101 18.75 7.77 -31.41
C ASP A 101 18.37 8.89 -30.42
N GLY A 102 19.00 8.92 -29.24
CA GLY A 102 18.78 9.96 -28.23
C GLY A 102 17.45 9.87 -27.50
N GLU A 103 16.83 8.68 -27.44
CA GLU A 103 15.63 8.45 -26.64
C GLU A 103 15.93 8.75 -25.16
N ILE A 104 15.04 9.48 -24.48
CA ILE A 104 15.23 9.87 -23.09
C ILE A 104 14.34 8.98 -22.22
N ILE A 105 14.95 8.30 -21.24
CA ILE A 105 14.20 7.58 -20.19
C ILE A 105 14.32 8.30 -18.86
N SER A 106 13.28 8.16 -18.02
CA SER A 106 13.38 8.49 -16.61
C SER A 106 14.20 7.41 -15.89
N VAL A 107 15.31 7.82 -15.28
CA VAL A 107 16.15 7.00 -14.40
C VAL A 107 15.56 7.01 -12.99
N THR A 108 15.13 8.17 -12.51
CA THR A 108 14.42 8.34 -11.24
C THR A 108 13.26 9.30 -11.41
N THR A 109 12.20 9.07 -10.65
CA THR A 109 11.03 9.94 -10.57
C THR A 109 10.70 10.19 -9.10
N GLY A 110 10.41 11.45 -8.76
CA GLY A 110 9.90 11.82 -7.45
C GLY A 110 8.41 11.53 -7.33
N TYR A 111 7.97 11.00 -6.18
CA TYR A 111 6.57 10.72 -5.89
C TYR A 111 6.14 11.34 -4.56
N ARG A 112 4.88 11.80 -4.52
CA ARG A 112 4.22 12.29 -3.32
C ARG A 112 2.96 11.50 -3.02
N LEU A 113 2.51 11.55 -1.77
CA LEU A 113 1.20 11.03 -1.39
C LEU A 113 0.09 11.91 -1.96
N THR A 114 -0.95 11.26 -2.47
CA THR A 114 -2.25 11.90 -2.71
C THR A 114 -2.99 12.13 -1.37
N PRO A 115 -4.14 12.83 -1.35
CA PRO A 115 -4.98 12.88 -0.15
C PRO A 115 -5.34 11.48 0.40
N LEU A 116 -5.68 10.53 -0.49
CA LEU A 116 -5.93 9.13 -0.14
C LEU A 116 -4.70 8.48 0.48
N GLY A 117 -3.52 8.73 -0.09
CA GLY A 117 -2.26 8.21 0.42
C GLY A 117 -1.90 8.75 1.81
N ARG A 118 -2.17 10.03 2.06
CA ARG A 118 -1.98 10.65 3.39
C ARG A 118 -2.88 10.02 4.45
N ASP A 119 -4.15 9.82 4.12
CA ASP A 119 -5.09 9.14 5.03
C ASP A 119 -4.66 7.70 5.31
N LEU A 120 -4.18 6.98 4.28
CA LEU A 120 -3.64 5.64 4.42
C LEU A 120 -2.42 5.60 5.35
N VAL A 121 -1.45 6.48 5.13
CA VAL A 121 -0.20 6.57 5.92
C VAL A 121 -0.49 6.96 7.37
N LYS A 122 -1.41 7.90 7.60
CA LYS A 122 -1.85 8.27 8.95
C LYS A 122 -2.41 7.07 9.70
N LYS A 123 -3.38 6.37 9.11
CA LYS A 123 -3.99 5.19 9.74
C LYS A 123 -2.99 4.03 9.90
N TYR A 124 -2.04 3.89 8.98
CA TYR A 124 -0.93 2.93 9.10
C TYR A 124 -0.03 3.23 10.30
N ALA A 125 0.33 4.50 10.53
CA ALA A 125 1.13 4.92 11.68
C ALA A 125 0.40 4.74 13.02
N GLU A 126 -0.91 5.00 13.05
CA GLU A 126 -1.75 4.91 14.25
C GLU A 126 -2.19 3.47 14.58
N ASN A 127 -1.87 2.49 13.73
CA ASN A 127 -2.46 1.13 13.75
C ASN A 127 -4.00 1.14 13.75
N GLU A 128 -4.62 2.18 13.18
CA GLU A 128 -6.08 2.33 13.10
C GLU A 128 -6.66 1.60 11.89
N ALA A 129 -7.89 1.11 12.01
CA ALA A 129 -8.57 0.42 10.92
C ALA A 129 -8.89 1.41 9.78
N LEU A 130 -8.48 1.06 8.55
CA LEU A 130 -8.87 1.79 7.34
C LEU A 130 -10.38 1.69 7.10
N GLU A 131 -11.15 2.70 7.51
CA GLU A 131 -12.56 2.84 7.11
C GLU A 131 -12.71 3.07 5.60
N ASP A 132 -13.83 2.58 5.05
CA ASP A 132 -14.17 2.47 3.62
C ASP A 132 -14.48 3.83 2.95
#